data_AF-A0AAX4JUK1-F1
#
_entry.id   AF-A0AAX4JUK1-F1
#
_cell.length_a   1.000
_cell.length_b   1.000
_cell.length_c   1.000
_cell.angle_alpha   90.00
_cell.angle_beta   90.00
_cell.angle_gamma   90.00
#
_symmetry.space_group_name_H-M   'P 1'
#
loop_
_entity.id
_entity.type
_entity.pdbx_description
1 polymer ?
#
loop_
_entity_poly.entity_id
_entity_poly.type
_entity_poly.pdbx_seq_one_letter_code
_entity_poly.pdbx_strand_id
1 'polypeptide(L)'
;MRLTAPPRSTSISSLLILPVPLGLLVIAYLVALSRRPSIPESAQIDDPHQWGFPKWYGNNPTPYDFEDLSLGGEEETCDHPKKVLLFIDNSTQIPSALTLSSSLSSSTRFNLTTISTFSPEWNTELSAKQNLLNFGCKDAEWIWRVGDHSDEKDLGCQKAIWIEEGVHKPGRANISLLSQPHHMVKGENAHSNLKAIHGDGWNLGLLSHVLPAVSDPSSYNVLRIICASLIADNNSSRLSNPTIFHPTRRISSRRSVVYFPSETTDKKDYPKLPWGRSWSIYAPSQRKVPIPKKDEDSFSSQSAWRKYWHREEERLANTMRHAGICLFEGWTQGELDDRIAKAMLSGCVVATVPPQAHHDAFSPLILPLSKSPSVALQPQLPVEELQHFQSTLSTAELQKIALKAFITARNRLIPLARLKAVENTVRIWEDGGRGYDFKDGFRWDCDTGHGGWCE
;
A
#
# COMPACT_ATOMS: atom_id res chain seq x y z
N MET A 1 77.00 42.72 10.83
CA MET A 1 77.03 41.61 11.80
C MET A 1 76.07 40.52 11.32
N ARG A 2 76.58 39.34 10.97
CA ARG A 2 75.77 38.16 10.59
C ARG A 2 75.63 37.26 11.82
N LEU A 3 74.41 37.11 12.33
CA LEU A 3 74.08 36.16 13.40
C LEU A 3 73.96 34.76 12.80
N THR A 4 75.05 34.00 12.81
CA THR A 4 75.03 32.56 12.51
C THR A 4 74.85 31.81 13.82
N ALA A 5 73.63 31.38 14.12
CA ALA A 5 73.38 30.46 15.22
C ALA A 5 73.93 29.07 14.87
N PRO A 6 74.57 28.36 15.83
CA PRO A 6 75.10 27.02 15.59
C PRO A 6 73.96 26.01 15.34
N PRO A 7 74.16 25.02 14.45
CA PRO A 7 73.16 23.99 14.18
C PRO A 7 72.93 23.18 15.46
N ARG A 8 71.71 23.24 16.01
CA ARG A 8 71.30 22.38 17.12
C ARG A 8 71.30 20.94 16.63
N SER A 9 72.11 20.09 17.25
CA SER A 9 72.08 18.64 17.06
C SER A 9 70.72 18.10 17.53
N THR A 10 69.78 17.96 16.61
CA THR A 10 68.53 17.22 16.86
C THR A 10 68.91 15.76 17.07
N SER A 11 68.90 15.32 18.32
CA SER A 11 69.10 13.93 18.70
C SER A 11 68.10 13.05 17.93
N ILE A 12 68.58 11.95 17.33
CA ILE A 12 67.73 10.95 16.65
C ILE A 12 66.63 10.43 17.60
N SER A 13 66.86 10.49 18.92
CA SER A 13 65.86 10.18 19.94
C SER A 13 64.66 11.13 19.90
N SER A 14 64.85 12.44 19.64
CA SER A 14 63.72 13.38 19.52
C SER A 14 62.90 13.19 18.24
N LEU A 15 63.49 12.58 17.21
CA LEU A 15 62.79 12.22 15.96
C LEU A 15 61.85 11.03 16.13
N LEU A 16 62.08 10.15 17.11
CA LEU A 16 61.29 8.94 17.37
C LEU A 16 60.27 9.09 18.52
N ILE A 17 60.45 10.06 19.42
CA ILE A 17 59.57 10.26 20.60
C ILE A 17 58.13 10.67 20.21
N LEU A 18 57.92 11.30 19.06
CA LEU A 18 56.61 11.75 18.58
C LEU A 18 55.87 10.76 17.64
N PRO A 19 56.52 10.11 16.65
CA PRO A 19 55.81 9.23 15.72
C PRO A 19 55.37 7.90 16.36
N VAL A 20 56.09 7.37 17.34
CA VAL A 20 55.74 6.10 18.01
C VAL A 20 54.42 6.21 18.80
N PRO A 21 54.21 7.19 19.71
CA PRO A 21 52.94 7.33 20.41
C PRO A 21 51.79 7.72 19.48
N LEU A 22 52.05 8.52 18.42
CA LEU A 22 51.04 8.83 17.40
C LEU A 22 50.61 7.55 16.67
N GLY A 23 51.55 6.70 16.27
CA GLY A 23 51.29 5.41 15.64
C GLY A 23 50.46 4.48 16.54
N LEU A 24 50.81 4.40 17.83
CA LEU A 24 50.03 3.65 18.81
C LEU A 24 48.61 4.22 19.01
N LEU A 25 48.45 5.54 19.01
CA LEU A 25 47.13 6.19 19.10
C LEU A 25 46.27 5.90 17.87
N VAL A 26 46.85 5.92 16.68
CA VAL A 26 46.16 5.55 15.44
C VAL A 26 45.76 4.07 15.46
N ILE A 27 46.64 3.16 15.88
CA ILE A 27 46.31 1.73 15.99
C ILE A 27 45.21 1.53 17.04
N ALA A 28 45.30 2.16 18.21
CA ALA A 28 44.27 2.08 19.25
C ALA A 28 42.92 2.62 18.76
N TYR A 29 42.93 3.73 18.00
CA TYR A 29 41.74 4.29 17.38
C TYR A 29 41.13 3.36 16.33
N LEU A 30 41.95 2.73 15.47
CA LEU A 30 41.48 1.75 14.48
C LEU A 30 40.93 0.48 15.14
N VAL A 31 41.54 0.02 16.24
CA VAL A 31 41.04 -1.11 17.04
C VAL A 31 39.72 -0.73 17.74
N ALA A 32 39.61 0.50 18.25
CA ALA A 32 38.36 0.99 18.82
C ALA A 32 37.25 1.11 17.78
N LEU A 33 37.57 1.55 16.56
CA LEU A 33 36.64 1.58 15.43
C LEU A 33 36.22 0.17 14.98
N SER A 34 37.15 -0.79 14.93
CA SER A 34 36.85 -2.16 14.51
C SER A 34 36.06 -2.97 15.55
N ARG A 35 36.18 -2.61 16.83
CA ARG A 35 35.42 -3.20 17.95
C ARG A 35 34.17 -2.42 18.33
N ARG A 36 33.82 -1.36 17.59
CA ARG A 36 32.61 -0.58 17.88
C ARG A 36 31.40 -1.52 17.78
N PRO A 37 30.54 -1.61 18.82
CA PRO A 37 29.34 -2.42 18.73
C PRO A 37 28.49 -1.94 17.55
N SER A 38 27.81 -2.86 16.88
CA SER A 38 26.86 -2.51 15.84
C SER A 38 25.83 -1.55 16.43
N ILE A 39 25.59 -0.42 15.75
CA ILE A 39 24.61 0.56 16.21
C ILE A 39 23.24 -0.14 16.27
N PRO A 40 22.50 -0.05 17.40
CA PRO A 40 21.21 -0.71 17.51
C PRO A 40 20.26 -0.21 16.42
N GLU A 41 19.41 -1.11 15.94
CA GLU A 41 18.49 -0.83 14.84
C GLU A 41 17.51 0.29 15.20
N SER A 42 17.04 0.35 16.45
CA SER A 42 16.20 1.44 16.95
C SER A 42 16.86 2.81 16.74
N ALA A 43 18.17 2.93 17.00
CA ALA A 43 18.90 4.18 16.77
C ALA A 43 19.05 4.51 15.28
N GLN A 44 19.22 3.49 14.42
CA GLN A 44 19.23 3.68 12.96
C GLN A 44 17.86 4.11 12.41
N ILE A 45 16.77 3.66 13.05
CA ILE A 45 15.40 4.08 12.72
C ILE A 45 15.12 5.50 13.25
N ASP A 46 15.60 5.81 14.44
CA ASP A 46 15.35 7.10 15.10
C ASP A 46 16.14 8.25 14.47
N ASP A 47 17.39 8.00 14.06
CA ASP A 47 18.23 8.97 13.35
C ASP A 47 19.13 8.27 12.29
N PRO A 48 18.58 7.96 11.10
CA PRO A 48 19.33 7.31 10.02
C PRO A 48 20.44 8.20 9.45
N HIS A 49 20.42 9.51 9.71
CA HIS A 49 21.46 10.42 9.23
C HIS A 49 22.72 10.32 10.09
N GLN A 50 22.56 10.26 11.41
CA GLN A 50 23.68 10.09 12.34
C GLN A 50 24.25 8.67 12.30
N TRP A 51 23.37 7.67 12.19
CA TRP A 51 23.73 6.27 12.43
C TRP A 51 23.76 5.40 11.16
N GLY A 52 23.33 5.96 10.03
CA GLY A 52 23.10 5.22 8.79
C GLY A 52 21.74 4.53 8.79
N PHE A 53 21.23 4.23 7.58
CA PHE A 53 20.00 3.48 7.43
C PHE A 53 20.18 2.02 7.85
N PRO A 54 19.10 1.37 8.36
CA PRO A 54 19.07 -0.08 8.54
C PRO A 54 19.58 -0.82 7.31
N LYS A 55 20.36 -1.89 7.53
CA LYS A 55 20.97 -2.66 6.43
C LYS A 55 19.93 -3.20 5.45
N TRP A 56 18.72 -3.48 5.93
CA TRP A 56 17.61 -3.93 5.10
C TRP A 56 16.95 -2.81 4.29
N TYR A 57 17.09 -1.55 4.69
CA TYR A 57 16.44 -0.43 4.04
C TYR A 57 16.93 -0.25 2.59
N GLY A 58 15.99 -0.47 1.67
CA GLY A 58 16.12 -0.22 0.24
C GLY A 58 16.46 -1.42 -0.64
N ASN A 59 17.02 -2.51 -0.09
CA ASN A 59 17.64 -3.57 -0.89
C ASN A 59 17.52 -5.01 -0.34
N ASN A 60 17.11 -5.23 0.91
CA ASN A 60 16.99 -6.58 1.48
C ASN A 60 15.61 -6.77 2.12
N PRO A 61 15.15 -8.03 2.29
CA PRO A 61 13.99 -8.30 3.13
C PRO A 61 14.15 -7.63 4.49
N THR A 62 13.09 -6.97 4.93
CA THR A 62 13.04 -6.24 6.18
C THR A 62 12.67 -7.20 7.32
N PRO A 63 13.09 -6.98 8.57
CA PRO A 63 12.64 -7.78 9.71
C PRO A 63 11.12 -7.62 9.98
N TYR A 64 10.48 -6.69 9.28
CA TYR A 64 9.04 -6.47 9.27
C TYR A 64 8.34 -7.18 8.11
N ASP A 65 9.09 -7.76 7.18
CA ASP A 65 8.52 -8.67 6.21
C ASP A 65 8.14 -9.92 7.01
N PHE A 66 6.85 -10.21 7.09
CA PHE A 66 6.27 -11.27 7.92
C PHE A 66 6.65 -12.69 7.47
N GLU A 67 7.79 -12.86 6.81
CA GLU A 67 8.41 -14.15 6.59
C GLU A 67 9.42 -14.38 7.74
N ASP A 68 9.14 -15.39 8.57
CA ASP A 68 10.04 -16.09 9.50
C ASP A 68 10.19 -15.74 10.99
N LEU A 69 9.78 -14.60 11.56
CA LEU A 69 10.22 -14.31 12.95
C LEU A 69 9.24 -14.48 14.12
N SER A 70 7.94 -14.72 13.93
CA SER A 70 7.02 -15.10 15.06
C SER A 70 5.53 -15.17 14.71
N LEU A 71 5.15 -15.39 13.45
CA LEU A 71 3.85 -16.02 13.18
C LEU A 71 4.07 -17.51 13.40
N GLY A 72 4.01 -17.91 14.67
CA GLY A 72 4.40 -19.23 15.12
C GLY A 72 3.70 -20.34 14.33
N GLY A 73 4.46 -21.38 13.97
CA GLY A 73 4.10 -22.81 13.97
C GLY A 73 2.75 -23.29 13.43
N GLU A 74 1.88 -22.43 12.90
CA GLU A 74 0.48 -22.68 12.62
C GLU A 74 0.01 -21.78 11.46
N GLU A 75 0.78 -21.66 10.38
CA GLU A 75 0.10 -21.98 9.11
C GLU A 75 -0.14 -23.49 9.16
N GLU A 76 -1.12 -23.90 9.99
CA GLU A 76 -1.70 -25.23 9.91
C GLU A 76 -1.99 -25.41 8.44
N THR A 77 -1.28 -26.35 7.83
CA THR A 77 -1.52 -26.74 6.46
C THR A 77 -3.00 -27.08 6.44
N CYS A 78 -3.80 -26.19 5.87
CA CYS A 78 -5.24 -26.33 5.98
C CYS A 78 -5.60 -27.55 5.16
N ASP A 79 -5.91 -28.67 5.84
CA ASP A 79 -6.30 -29.92 5.18
C ASP A 79 -7.48 -29.72 4.20
N HIS A 80 -8.25 -28.64 4.42
CA HIS A 80 -9.38 -28.23 3.61
C HIS A 80 -9.27 -26.74 3.27
N PRO A 81 -8.54 -26.36 2.21
CA PRO A 81 -8.44 -24.97 1.79
C PRO A 81 -9.80 -24.47 1.33
N LYS A 82 -10.18 -23.26 1.77
CA LYS A 82 -11.48 -22.65 1.43
C LYS A 82 -11.57 -22.38 -0.06
N LYS A 83 -12.66 -22.80 -0.70
CA LYS A 83 -12.88 -22.52 -2.13
C LYS A 83 -13.37 -21.09 -2.32
N VAL A 84 -12.56 -20.26 -2.98
CA VAL A 84 -12.86 -18.85 -3.26
C VAL A 84 -13.04 -18.65 -4.75
N LEU A 85 -14.19 -18.08 -5.15
CA LEU A 85 -14.43 -17.57 -6.48
C LEU A 85 -14.23 -16.05 -6.47
N LEU A 86 -13.14 -15.56 -7.07
CA LEU A 86 -12.88 -14.14 -7.24
C LEU A 86 -13.51 -13.65 -8.54
N PHE A 87 -14.50 -12.76 -8.41
CA PHE A 87 -15.20 -12.13 -9.52
C PHE A 87 -14.73 -10.68 -9.69
N ILE A 88 -14.00 -10.41 -10.77
CA ILE A 88 -13.47 -9.08 -11.10
C ILE A 88 -14.35 -8.45 -12.17
N ASP A 89 -15.05 -7.38 -11.80
CA ASP A 89 -15.78 -6.59 -12.78
C ASP A 89 -14.85 -5.56 -13.45
N ASN A 90 -15.24 -5.07 -14.64
CA ASN A 90 -14.57 -4.08 -15.47
C ASN A 90 -14.53 -2.71 -14.77
N SER A 91 -13.77 -2.66 -13.68
CA SER A 91 -13.69 -1.54 -12.76
C SER A 91 -12.35 -0.83 -12.89
N THR A 92 -12.28 0.41 -12.42
CA THR A 92 -11.04 1.16 -12.22
C THR A 92 -10.11 0.50 -11.21
N GLN A 93 -10.56 -0.53 -10.48
CA GLN A 93 -9.82 -1.16 -9.39
C GLN A 93 -9.02 -2.40 -9.82
N ILE A 94 -8.65 -2.50 -11.11
CA ILE A 94 -7.88 -3.64 -11.62
C ILE A 94 -6.59 -3.89 -10.82
N PRO A 95 -5.77 -2.87 -10.47
CA PRO A 95 -4.55 -3.13 -9.69
C PRO A 95 -4.86 -3.80 -8.34
N SER A 96 -5.87 -3.31 -7.62
CA SER A 96 -6.29 -3.86 -6.32
C SER A 96 -6.83 -5.29 -6.47
N ALA A 97 -7.62 -5.55 -7.52
CA ALA A 97 -8.10 -6.89 -7.85
C ALA A 97 -6.95 -7.88 -8.17
N LEU A 98 -5.91 -7.43 -8.86
CA LEU A 98 -4.72 -8.24 -9.15
C LEU A 98 -3.89 -8.51 -7.89
N THR A 99 -3.76 -7.52 -7.01
CA THR A 99 -3.15 -7.69 -5.68
C THR A 99 -3.92 -8.74 -4.87
N LEU A 100 -5.25 -8.66 -4.82
CA LEU A 100 -6.10 -9.62 -4.13
C LEU A 100 -5.96 -11.03 -4.73
N SER A 101 -6.07 -11.15 -6.05
CA SER A 101 -5.90 -12.42 -6.78
C SER A 101 -4.56 -13.07 -6.46
N SER A 102 -3.47 -12.29 -6.50
CA SER A 102 -2.13 -12.78 -6.15
C SER A 102 -2.07 -13.29 -4.72
N SER A 103 -2.65 -12.55 -3.78
CA SER A 103 -2.58 -12.84 -2.34
C SER A 103 -3.41 -14.07 -1.95
N LEU A 104 -4.58 -14.24 -2.58
CA LEU A 104 -5.38 -15.44 -2.44
C LEU A 104 -4.68 -16.65 -3.06
N SER A 105 -4.10 -16.50 -4.27
CA SER A 105 -3.44 -17.60 -4.99
C SER A 105 -2.15 -18.09 -4.30
N SER A 106 -1.48 -17.23 -3.55
CA SER A 106 -0.25 -17.56 -2.84
C SER A 106 -0.47 -18.22 -1.50
N SER A 107 -1.67 -18.06 -0.92
CA SER A 107 -1.98 -18.63 0.39
C SER A 107 -2.42 -20.08 0.22
N THR A 108 -1.85 -20.97 1.03
CA THR A 108 -2.25 -22.39 1.10
C THR A 108 -3.66 -22.59 1.68
N ARG A 109 -4.26 -21.52 2.25
CA ARG A 109 -5.58 -21.55 2.90
C ARG A 109 -6.74 -21.43 1.93
N PHE A 110 -6.47 -21.01 0.68
CA PHE A 110 -7.49 -20.75 -0.31
C PHE A 110 -7.24 -21.55 -1.59
N ASN A 111 -8.31 -22.11 -2.14
CA ASN A 111 -8.34 -22.62 -3.50
C ASN A 111 -9.08 -21.60 -4.37
N LEU A 112 -8.33 -20.84 -5.17
CA LEU A 112 -8.82 -19.70 -5.92
C LEU A 112 -9.24 -20.08 -7.35
N THR A 113 -10.48 -19.76 -7.71
CA THR A 113 -10.93 -19.64 -9.10
C THR A 113 -11.16 -18.17 -9.40
N THR A 114 -10.63 -17.64 -10.50
CA THR A 114 -10.83 -16.24 -10.90
C THR A 114 -11.67 -16.16 -12.17
N ILE A 115 -12.61 -15.23 -12.21
CA ILE A 115 -13.44 -14.92 -13.38
C ILE A 115 -13.58 -13.41 -13.51
N SER A 116 -13.64 -12.90 -14.73
CA SER A 116 -13.94 -11.48 -14.97
C SER A 116 -14.92 -11.27 -16.12
N THR A 117 -15.56 -10.10 -16.15
CA THR A 117 -16.51 -9.73 -17.22
C THR A 117 -15.84 -9.53 -18.60
N PHE A 118 -14.51 -9.43 -18.61
CA PHE A 118 -13.68 -9.34 -19.82
C PHE A 118 -12.87 -10.62 -20.07
N SER A 119 -13.10 -11.68 -19.28
CA SER A 119 -12.48 -12.98 -19.52
C SER A 119 -13.07 -13.60 -20.79
N PRO A 120 -12.28 -14.29 -21.61
CA PRO A 120 -12.80 -14.96 -22.79
C PRO A 120 -13.91 -15.99 -22.53
N GLU A 121 -13.91 -16.59 -21.34
CA GLU A 121 -14.89 -17.55 -20.89
C GLU A 121 -16.20 -16.88 -20.40
N TRP A 122 -16.22 -15.55 -20.28
CA TRP A 122 -17.42 -14.78 -19.95
C TRP A 122 -18.35 -14.68 -21.15
N ASN A 123 -19.54 -15.26 -21.03
CA ASN A 123 -20.55 -15.16 -22.08
C ASN A 123 -21.42 -13.91 -21.86
N THR A 124 -21.25 -12.92 -22.73
CA THR A 124 -22.01 -11.65 -22.70
C THR A 124 -23.51 -11.82 -22.99
N GLU A 125 -23.94 -12.96 -23.55
CA GLU A 125 -25.35 -13.28 -23.79
C GLU A 125 -26.04 -13.84 -22.55
N LEU A 126 -25.28 -14.28 -21.54
CA LEU A 126 -25.78 -14.80 -20.28
C LEU A 126 -25.78 -13.71 -19.20
N SER A 127 -26.69 -13.83 -18.24
CA SER A 127 -26.62 -13.03 -17.01
C SER A 127 -25.33 -13.33 -16.24
N ALA A 128 -24.83 -12.39 -15.44
CA ALA A 128 -23.68 -12.60 -14.57
C ALA A 128 -23.94 -13.74 -13.58
N LYS A 129 -25.17 -13.87 -13.04
CA LYS A 129 -25.62 -15.07 -12.30
C LYS A 129 -25.39 -16.38 -13.05
N GLN A 130 -25.77 -16.47 -14.33
CA GLN A 130 -25.58 -17.69 -15.13
C GLN A 130 -24.10 -17.95 -15.42
N ASN A 131 -23.33 -16.90 -15.72
CA ASN A 131 -21.88 -17.01 -15.86
C ASN A 131 -21.26 -17.57 -14.57
N LEU A 132 -21.56 -17.00 -13.40
CA LEU A 132 -21.01 -17.49 -12.13
C LEU A 132 -21.41 -18.94 -11.84
N LEU A 133 -22.64 -19.35 -12.16
CA LEU A 133 -23.08 -20.74 -12.04
C LEU A 133 -22.27 -21.68 -12.94
N ASN A 134 -21.95 -21.26 -14.17
CA ASN A 134 -21.14 -22.05 -15.10
C ASN A 134 -19.69 -22.22 -14.63
N PHE A 135 -19.19 -21.31 -13.79
CA PHE A 135 -17.83 -21.36 -13.22
C PHE A 135 -17.78 -21.96 -11.82
N GLY A 136 -18.79 -22.76 -11.46
CA GLY A 136 -18.73 -23.56 -10.23
C GLY A 136 -19.01 -22.78 -8.96
N CYS A 137 -19.72 -21.64 -9.01
CA CYS A 137 -20.05 -20.89 -7.80
C CYS A 137 -20.87 -21.69 -6.76
N LYS A 138 -21.49 -22.81 -7.15
CA LYS A 138 -22.20 -23.71 -6.23
C LYS A 138 -21.25 -24.44 -5.28
N ASP A 139 -20.01 -24.65 -5.72
CA ASP A 139 -18.96 -25.33 -4.97
C ASP A 139 -18.05 -24.34 -4.24
N ALA A 140 -18.19 -23.05 -4.50
CA ALA A 140 -17.47 -21.99 -3.81
C ALA A 140 -18.04 -21.80 -2.39
N GLU A 141 -17.15 -21.65 -1.42
CA GLU A 141 -17.52 -21.23 -0.08
C GLU A 141 -17.66 -19.71 -0.04
N TRP A 142 -16.72 -19.00 -0.67
CA TRP A 142 -16.71 -17.54 -0.75
C TRP A 142 -16.77 -17.08 -2.19
N ILE A 143 -17.58 -16.05 -2.44
CA ILE A 143 -17.57 -15.31 -3.69
C ILE A 143 -17.09 -13.90 -3.36
N TRP A 144 -15.86 -13.58 -3.74
CA TRP A 144 -15.28 -12.26 -3.52
C TRP A 144 -15.40 -11.46 -4.80
N ARG A 145 -16.18 -10.40 -4.78
CA ARG A 145 -16.40 -9.51 -5.91
C ARG A 145 -15.62 -8.21 -5.72
N VAL A 146 -14.93 -7.77 -6.77
CA VAL A 146 -14.28 -6.45 -6.85
C VAL A 146 -14.83 -5.68 -8.03
N GLY A 147 -15.42 -4.50 -7.78
CA GLY A 147 -15.87 -3.56 -8.81
C GLY A 147 -17.38 -3.28 -8.87
N ASP A 148 -17.75 -2.38 -9.78
CA ASP A 148 -18.97 -1.56 -9.71
C ASP A 148 -20.25 -2.12 -10.38
N HIS A 149 -20.29 -3.39 -10.81
CA HIS A 149 -21.47 -4.02 -11.44
C HIS A 149 -22.80 -3.93 -10.63
N SER A 150 -23.51 -2.81 -10.66
CA SER A 150 -24.62 -2.56 -9.73
C SER A 150 -25.97 -3.17 -10.17
N ASP A 151 -26.01 -3.72 -11.38
CA ASP A 151 -27.28 -3.89 -12.09
C ASP A 151 -27.91 -5.26 -11.93
N GLU A 152 -27.23 -6.22 -11.29
CA GLU A 152 -27.81 -7.54 -11.07
C GLU A 152 -28.64 -7.61 -9.79
N LYS A 153 -29.95 -7.83 -9.99
CA LYS A 153 -30.95 -8.02 -8.92
C LYS A 153 -30.75 -9.34 -8.15
N ASP A 154 -30.07 -10.32 -8.75
CA ASP A 154 -29.87 -11.64 -8.15
C ASP A 154 -28.38 -11.96 -8.03
N LEU A 155 -27.81 -11.76 -6.84
CA LEU A 155 -26.59 -12.45 -6.47
C LEU A 155 -26.90 -13.96 -6.47
N GLY A 156 -26.27 -14.71 -7.38
CA GLY A 156 -26.46 -16.16 -7.47
C GLY A 156 -25.93 -16.91 -6.24
N CYS A 157 -25.98 -18.25 -6.30
CA CYS A 157 -25.12 -19.10 -5.48
C CYS A 157 -25.37 -18.96 -3.95
N GLN A 158 -26.62 -19.18 -3.53
CA GLN A 158 -27.14 -18.94 -2.16
C GLN A 158 -26.36 -19.60 -1.01
N LYS A 159 -25.52 -20.61 -1.28
CA LYS A 159 -24.72 -21.28 -0.24
C LYS A 159 -23.42 -20.55 0.07
N ALA A 160 -22.91 -19.75 -0.86
CA ALA A 160 -21.63 -19.06 -0.71
C ALA A 160 -21.80 -17.74 0.03
N ILE A 161 -20.77 -17.36 0.79
CA ILE A 161 -20.67 -16.04 1.42
C ILE A 161 -20.18 -15.05 0.37
N TRP A 162 -20.99 -14.04 0.08
CA TRP A 162 -20.64 -12.95 -0.80
C TRP A 162 -19.89 -11.87 -0.05
N ILE A 163 -18.70 -11.53 -0.54
CA ILE A 163 -17.88 -10.40 -0.11
C ILE A 163 -17.81 -9.45 -1.30
N GLU A 164 -18.22 -8.19 -1.13
CA GLU A 164 -18.07 -7.18 -2.17
C GLU A 164 -17.14 -6.05 -1.73
N GLU A 165 -16.32 -5.57 -2.65
CA GLU A 165 -15.39 -4.48 -2.44
C GLU A 165 -15.49 -3.48 -3.59
N GLY A 166 -15.45 -2.19 -3.24
CA GLY A 166 -15.34 -1.13 -4.23
C GLY A 166 -16.60 -0.92 -5.07
N VAL A 167 -17.77 -1.21 -4.50
CA VAL A 167 -19.08 -1.05 -5.14
C VAL A 167 -19.69 0.29 -4.73
N HIS A 168 -20.12 1.09 -5.70
CA HIS A 168 -20.78 2.38 -5.44
C HIS A 168 -22.07 2.26 -4.61
N LYS A 169 -22.80 1.15 -4.73
CA LYS A 169 -24.02 0.84 -3.97
C LYS A 169 -23.82 -0.42 -3.12
N PRO A 170 -23.19 -0.30 -1.94
CA PRO A 170 -22.92 -1.45 -1.09
C PRO A 170 -24.20 -1.99 -0.43
N GLY A 171 -24.11 -3.19 0.10
CA GLY A 171 -25.10 -3.78 1.00
C GLY A 171 -25.87 -4.95 0.42
N ARG A 172 -25.67 -5.32 -0.86
CA ARG A 172 -26.33 -6.51 -1.44
C ARG A 172 -25.65 -7.81 -1.03
N ALA A 173 -24.33 -7.79 -0.89
CA ALA A 173 -23.57 -8.95 -0.45
C ALA A 173 -23.84 -9.29 1.02
N ASN A 174 -23.41 -10.48 1.44
CA ASN A 174 -23.39 -10.82 2.85
C ASN A 174 -22.46 -9.87 3.62
N ILE A 175 -21.34 -9.52 3.00
CA ILE A 175 -20.32 -8.64 3.56
C ILE A 175 -19.96 -7.59 2.51
N SER A 176 -20.02 -6.31 2.89
CA SER A 176 -19.63 -5.19 2.05
C SER A 176 -18.44 -4.48 2.69
N LEU A 177 -17.30 -4.54 2.02
CA LEU A 177 -16.06 -3.88 2.43
C LEU A 177 -16.03 -2.47 1.86
N LEU A 178 -16.16 -1.48 2.74
CA LEU A 178 -16.11 -0.07 2.37
C LEU A 178 -14.66 0.43 2.32
N SER A 179 -14.38 1.30 1.36
CA SER A 179 -13.06 1.89 1.19
C SER A 179 -12.63 2.74 2.38
N GLN A 180 -13.57 3.36 3.09
CA GLN A 180 -13.30 4.19 4.27
C GLN A 180 -14.30 3.90 5.40
N PRO A 181 -13.89 3.98 6.68
CA PRO A 181 -14.79 3.77 7.82
C PRO A 181 -15.99 4.73 7.83
N HIS A 182 -15.76 5.99 7.46
CA HIS A 182 -16.79 7.01 7.48
C HIS A 182 -17.90 6.79 6.43
N HIS A 183 -17.66 5.94 5.43
CA HIS A 183 -18.70 5.54 4.48
C HIS A 183 -19.82 4.75 5.16
N MET A 184 -19.55 4.03 6.26
CA MET A 184 -20.58 3.28 6.99
C MET A 184 -21.71 4.18 7.51
N VAL A 185 -21.42 5.45 7.79
CA VAL A 185 -22.38 6.39 8.39
C VAL A 185 -22.86 7.47 7.43
N LYS A 186 -22.46 7.41 6.15
CA LYS A 186 -23.01 8.31 5.13
C LYS A 186 -24.51 8.04 4.98
N GLY A 187 -25.30 9.10 4.77
CA GLY A 187 -26.75 8.98 4.61
C GLY A 187 -27.13 7.97 3.52
N GLU A 188 -26.40 7.92 2.41
CA GLU A 188 -26.60 6.94 1.33
C GLU A 188 -26.51 5.47 1.79
N ASN A 189 -25.71 5.19 2.81
CA ASN A 189 -25.51 3.85 3.38
C ASN A 189 -26.34 3.62 4.66
N ALA A 190 -27.24 4.54 5.01
CA ALA A 190 -28.20 4.33 6.07
C ALA A 190 -29.15 3.19 5.70
N HIS A 191 -29.51 2.34 6.68
CA HIS A 191 -30.36 1.18 6.47
C HIS A 191 -31.66 1.49 5.69
N SER A 192 -32.32 2.62 5.99
CA SER A 192 -33.54 3.04 5.28
C SER A 192 -33.30 3.32 3.80
N ASN A 193 -32.16 3.93 3.47
CA ASN A 193 -31.81 4.29 2.10
C ASN A 193 -31.36 3.05 1.33
N LEU A 194 -30.54 2.20 1.92
CA LEU A 194 -30.17 0.91 1.33
C LEU A 194 -31.41 0.03 1.10
N LYS A 195 -32.36 0.00 2.04
CA LYS A 195 -33.63 -0.70 1.86
C LYS A 195 -34.46 -0.10 0.74
N ALA A 196 -34.51 1.22 0.60
CA ALA A 196 -35.19 1.88 -0.52
C ALA A 196 -34.53 1.55 -1.87
N ILE A 197 -33.19 1.42 -1.91
CA ILE A 197 -32.43 1.09 -3.12
C ILE A 197 -32.59 -0.39 -3.50
N HIS A 198 -32.62 -1.29 -2.52
CA HIS A 198 -32.62 -2.75 -2.75
C HIS A 198 -34.01 -3.40 -2.70
N GLY A 199 -35.01 -2.72 -2.17
CA GLY A 199 -36.40 -3.17 -2.09
C GLY A 199 -36.75 -3.83 -0.75
N ASP A 200 -38.05 -4.08 -0.54
CA ASP A 200 -38.59 -4.49 0.76
C ASP A 200 -38.14 -5.86 1.26
N GLY A 201 -37.73 -6.75 0.36
CA GLY A 201 -37.22 -8.09 0.68
C GLY A 201 -35.73 -8.14 1.02
N TRP A 202 -35.02 -7.00 0.95
CA TRP A 202 -33.61 -6.93 1.25
C TRP A 202 -33.35 -6.87 2.76
N ASN A 203 -32.30 -7.56 3.21
CA ASN A 203 -31.81 -7.52 4.57
C ASN A 203 -30.36 -7.04 4.57
N LEU A 204 -30.02 -6.17 5.52
CA LEU A 204 -28.68 -5.62 5.67
C LEU A 204 -27.68 -6.74 5.99
N GLY A 205 -26.66 -6.82 5.13
CA GLY A 205 -25.45 -7.59 5.34
C GLY A 205 -24.60 -7.05 6.50
N LEU A 206 -23.32 -7.38 6.50
CA LEU A 206 -22.31 -6.74 7.35
C LEU A 206 -21.54 -5.71 6.54
N LEU A 207 -21.64 -4.44 6.90
CA LEU A 207 -20.83 -3.37 6.35
C LEU A 207 -19.63 -3.19 7.27
N SER A 208 -18.42 -3.37 6.73
CA SER A 208 -17.17 -3.25 7.47
C SER A 208 -16.14 -2.46 6.68
N HIS A 209 -15.09 -2.01 7.35
CA HIS A 209 -13.92 -1.42 6.70
C HIS A 209 -12.68 -2.28 6.99
N VAL A 210 -11.90 -2.51 5.95
CA VAL A 210 -10.58 -3.14 6.08
C VAL A 210 -9.54 -2.25 5.43
N LEU A 211 -8.43 -2.05 6.15
CA LEU A 211 -7.29 -1.26 5.69
C LEU A 211 -6.81 -1.71 4.31
N PRO A 212 -6.42 -0.76 3.44
CA PRO A 212 -5.88 -1.07 2.12
C PRO A 212 -4.64 -1.96 2.22
N ALA A 213 -4.37 -2.71 1.16
CA ALA A 213 -3.16 -3.51 1.07
C ALA A 213 -2.55 -3.43 -0.31
N VAL A 214 -1.23 -3.46 -0.34
CA VAL A 214 -0.45 -3.37 -1.56
C VAL A 214 0.39 -4.62 -1.68
N SER A 215 0.25 -5.36 -2.79
CA SER A 215 1.07 -6.54 -3.01
C SER A 215 2.54 -6.18 -3.13
N ASP A 216 3.37 -6.92 -2.42
CA ASP A 216 4.78 -7.07 -2.72
C ASP A 216 4.92 -8.15 -3.82
N PRO A 217 5.30 -7.81 -5.06
CA PRO A 217 5.46 -8.81 -6.11
C PRO A 217 6.68 -9.72 -5.88
N SER A 218 7.52 -9.45 -4.87
CA SER A 218 8.76 -10.18 -4.62
C SER A 218 8.71 -11.27 -3.57
N SER A 219 7.77 -11.20 -2.62
CA SER A 219 7.55 -12.25 -1.62
C SER A 219 7.17 -13.60 -2.27
N TYR A 220 6.62 -13.58 -3.49
CA TYR A 220 6.15 -14.79 -4.16
C TYR A 220 7.25 -15.63 -4.85
N ASN A 221 8.48 -15.11 -4.97
CA ASN A 221 9.58 -15.92 -5.53
C ASN A 221 10.33 -16.72 -4.46
N VAL A 222 10.32 -16.30 -3.19
CA VAL A 222 11.10 -16.99 -2.14
C VAL A 222 10.41 -18.30 -1.73
N LEU A 223 9.09 -18.29 -1.53
CA LEU A 223 8.30 -19.50 -1.22
C LEU A 223 8.29 -20.51 -2.38
N ARG A 224 8.32 -20.06 -3.64
CA ARG A 224 8.50 -20.98 -4.78
C ARG A 224 9.92 -21.55 -4.86
N ILE A 225 10.97 -20.84 -4.44
CA ILE A 225 12.33 -21.39 -4.44
C ILE A 225 12.49 -22.51 -3.40
N ILE A 226 11.76 -22.45 -2.29
CA ILE A 226 11.82 -23.50 -1.25
C ILE A 226 11.03 -24.76 -1.67
N CYS A 227 9.93 -24.64 -2.42
CA CYS A 227 9.20 -25.82 -2.94
C CYS A 227 9.67 -26.28 -4.34
N ALA A 228 10.26 -25.42 -5.16
CA ALA A 228 10.71 -25.74 -6.53
C ALA A 228 12.21 -26.05 -6.64
N SER A 229 12.95 -26.08 -5.54
CA SER A 229 14.36 -26.56 -5.51
C SER A 229 14.50 -28.06 -5.81
N LEU A 230 13.42 -28.75 -6.18
CA LEU A 230 13.44 -30.11 -6.74
C LEU A 230 13.18 -30.19 -8.26
N ILE A 231 12.91 -29.09 -8.97
CA ILE A 231 12.76 -29.10 -10.44
C ILE A 231 13.52 -27.91 -11.03
N ALA A 232 14.80 -28.13 -11.30
CA ALA A 232 15.69 -27.17 -11.92
C ALA A 232 15.47 -27.11 -13.44
N ASP A 233 14.70 -26.11 -13.91
CA ASP A 233 14.74 -25.70 -15.31
C ASP A 233 15.55 -24.39 -15.47
N ASN A 234 16.71 -24.53 -16.11
CA ASN A 234 17.79 -23.55 -16.21
C ASN A 234 17.55 -22.36 -17.19
N ASN A 235 16.30 -22.05 -17.57
CA ASN A 235 16.04 -21.03 -18.60
C ASN A 235 15.03 -19.93 -18.24
N SER A 236 14.66 -19.76 -16.96
CA SER A 236 13.89 -18.58 -16.55
C SER A 236 14.80 -17.37 -16.38
N SER A 237 15.02 -16.69 -17.50
CA SER A 237 15.70 -15.41 -17.59
C SER A 237 15.05 -14.35 -16.69
N ARG A 238 15.83 -13.90 -15.69
CA ARG A 238 15.86 -12.54 -15.11
C ARG A 238 14.61 -11.68 -15.36
N LEU A 239 13.46 -12.03 -14.77
CA LEU A 239 12.59 -10.98 -14.24
C LEU A 239 13.19 -10.60 -12.88
N SER A 240 13.93 -9.50 -12.86
CA SER A 240 14.38 -8.87 -11.62
C SER A 240 13.15 -8.45 -10.80
N ASN A 241 12.66 -9.35 -9.95
CA ASN A 241 11.88 -8.99 -8.78
C ASN A 241 12.88 -8.42 -7.75
N PRO A 242 12.64 -7.21 -7.21
CA PRO A 242 11.35 -6.88 -6.63
C PRO A 242 10.82 -5.47 -7.00
N THR A 243 9.58 -5.32 -7.48
CA THR A 243 8.85 -4.05 -7.32
C THR A 243 8.27 -3.94 -5.91
N ILE A 244 9.17 -4.12 -4.93
CA ILE A 244 8.99 -3.47 -3.65
C ILE A 244 9.10 -1.97 -3.93
N PHE A 245 8.10 -1.24 -3.48
CA PHE A 245 8.26 0.16 -3.18
C PHE A 245 9.32 0.23 -2.08
N HIS A 246 10.60 0.37 -2.45
CA HIS A 246 11.69 0.56 -1.52
C HIS A 246 12.13 2.01 -1.69
N PRO A 247 12.17 2.82 -0.64
CA PRO A 247 12.71 4.17 -0.74
C PRO A 247 14.08 4.18 -1.40
N THR A 248 14.28 5.07 -2.38
CA THR A 248 15.62 5.27 -2.93
C THR A 248 16.51 5.90 -1.86
N ARG A 249 17.75 5.42 -1.75
CA ARG A 249 18.79 6.08 -0.93
C ARG A 249 19.19 7.45 -1.48
N ARG A 250 18.90 7.70 -2.77
CA ARG A 250 19.29 8.91 -3.50
C ARG A 250 18.05 9.56 -4.09
N ILE A 251 17.40 10.42 -3.31
CA ILE A 251 16.31 11.26 -3.80
C ILE A 251 16.91 12.59 -4.22
N SER A 252 16.59 13.02 -5.44
CA SER A 252 17.11 14.26 -6.03
C SER A 252 16.67 15.50 -5.24
N SER A 253 15.48 15.48 -4.65
CA SER A 253 15.01 16.47 -3.68
C SER A 253 13.90 15.91 -2.80
N ARG A 254 14.15 15.77 -1.48
CA ARG A 254 13.09 15.40 -0.51
C ARG A 254 12.04 16.49 -0.32
N ARG A 255 12.29 17.68 -0.86
CA ARG A 255 11.38 18.83 -0.83
C ARG A 255 10.56 18.97 -2.12
N SER A 256 10.64 18.04 -3.06
CA SER A 256 9.71 18.02 -4.20
C SER A 256 8.34 17.52 -3.77
N VAL A 257 7.28 18.13 -4.29
CA VAL A 257 5.89 17.70 -4.14
C VAL A 257 5.43 17.14 -5.47
N VAL A 258 4.87 15.94 -5.43
CA VAL A 258 4.21 15.33 -6.58
C VAL A 258 2.73 15.19 -6.28
N TYR A 259 1.90 15.80 -7.12
CA TYR A 259 0.45 15.65 -7.09
C TYR A 259 0.02 14.41 -7.86
N PHE A 260 -0.78 13.55 -7.23
CA PHE A 260 -1.32 12.33 -7.81
C PHE A 260 -2.84 12.50 -8.00
N PRO A 261 -3.29 12.77 -9.23
CA PRO A 261 -4.71 12.89 -9.53
C PRO A 261 -5.46 11.57 -9.28
N SER A 262 -6.78 11.65 -9.11
CA SER A 262 -7.64 10.47 -9.17
C SER A 262 -7.65 9.90 -10.59
N GLU A 263 -7.81 8.58 -10.70
CA GLU A 263 -7.89 7.89 -12.00
C GLU A 263 -9.13 8.30 -12.80
N THR A 264 -10.18 8.75 -12.12
CA THR A 264 -11.44 9.20 -12.71
C THR A 264 -11.42 10.65 -13.16
N THR A 265 -10.40 11.43 -12.77
CA THR A 265 -10.35 12.87 -13.02
C THR A 265 -9.76 13.15 -14.39
N ASP A 266 -10.50 13.90 -15.22
CA ASP A 266 -10.04 14.31 -16.55
C ASP A 266 -8.84 15.26 -16.41
N LYS A 267 -7.86 15.13 -17.31
CA LYS A 267 -6.62 15.93 -17.29
C LYS A 267 -6.88 17.43 -17.39
N LYS A 268 -7.99 17.84 -18.03
CA LYS A 268 -8.39 19.25 -18.12
C LYS A 268 -8.78 19.83 -16.76
N ASP A 269 -9.19 18.98 -15.82
CA ASP A 269 -9.66 19.35 -14.49
C ASP A 269 -8.54 19.28 -13.44
N TYR A 270 -7.31 18.98 -13.86
CA TYR A 270 -6.16 18.98 -12.96
C TYR A 270 -5.86 20.39 -12.43
N PRO A 271 -5.47 20.51 -11.16
CA PRO A 271 -5.15 21.81 -10.59
C PRO A 271 -3.91 22.40 -11.26
N LYS A 272 -3.89 23.73 -11.40
CA LYS A 272 -2.70 24.45 -11.84
C LYS A 272 -1.64 24.39 -10.73
N LEU A 273 -0.48 23.83 -11.04
CA LEU A 273 0.62 23.78 -10.08
C LEU A 273 1.29 25.16 -9.89
N PRO A 274 1.87 25.41 -8.71
CA PRO A 274 2.76 26.55 -8.51
C PRO A 274 3.93 26.52 -9.49
N TRP A 275 4.41 27.70 -9.88
CA TRP A 275 5.60 27.83 -10.72
C TRP A 275 6.85 27.38 -9.95
N GLY A 276 7.64 26.47 -10.54
CA GLY A 276 8.92 26.06 -9.97
C GLY A 276 9.29 24.60 -10.28
N ARG A 277 10.52 24.20 -9.94
CA ARG A 277 11.00 22.81 -10.11
C ARG A 277 10.59 21.90 -8.95
N SER A 278 9.98 22.44 -7.89
CA SER A 278 9.59 21.68 -6.70
C SER A 278 8.23 21.00 -6.82
N TRP A 279 7.43 21.30 -7.85
CA TRP A 279 6.10 20.71 -8.04
C TRP A 279 6.01 19.96 -9.36
N SER A 280 5.39 18.78 -9.33
CA SER A 280 5.04 18.03 -10.54
C SER A 280 3.71 17.29 -10.37
N ILE A 281 3.10 16.90 -11.49
CA ILE A 281 1.90 16.05 -11.51
C ILE A 281 2.31 14.68 -12.04
N TYR A 282 1.90 13.62 -11.35
CA TYR A 282 1.98 12.27 -11.90
C TYR A 282 0.98 12.15 -13.06
N ALA A 283 1.49 11.71 -14.21
CA ALA A 283 0.68 11.38 -15.37
C ALA A 283 0.80 9.88 -15.66
N PRO A 284 -0.32 9.13 -15.61
CA PRO A 284 -0.34 7.74 -16.03
C PRO A 284 0.02 7.63 -17.52
N SER A 285 0.41 6.42 -17.94
CA SER A 285 0.77 6.18 -19.34
C SER A 285 -0.39 6.51 -20.28
N GLN A 286 -0.07 7.08 -21.44
CA GLN A 286 -1.05 7.31 -22.51
C GLN A 286 -1.26 6.05 -23.37
N ARG A 287 -0.59 4.94 -23.05
CA ARG A 287 -0.74 3.68 -23.79
C ARG A 287 -2.13 3.11 -23.52
N LYS A 288 -2.81 2.71 -24.60
CA LYS A 288 -4.10 2.01 -24.51
C LYS A 288 -3.93 0.70 -23.74
N VAL A 289 -4.90 0.40 -22.89
CA VAL A 289 -4.99 -0.89 -22.19
C VAL A 289 -5.12 -1.99 -23.25
N PRO A 290 -4.27 -3.04 -23.25
CA PRO A 290 -4.40 -4.16 -24.16
C PRO A 290 -5.74 -4.84 -23.96
N ILE A 291 -6.44 -5.20 -25.05
CA ILE A 291 -7.68 -5.99 -24.96
C ILE A 291 -7.27 -7.46 -24.86
N PRO A 292 -7.77 -8.22 -23.87
CA PRO A 292 -7.54 -9.66 -23.81
C PRO A 292 -8.00 -10.38 -25.07
N LYS A 293 -7.26 -11.40 -25.50
CA LYS A 293 -7.66 -12.22 -26.66
C LYS A 293 -8.67 -13.28 -26.24
N LYS A 294 -9.52 -13.69 -27.18
CA LYS A 294 -10.62 -14.64 -26.95
C LYS A 294 -10.17 -16.04 -26.48
N ASP A 295 -8.89 -16.38 -26.62
CA ASP A 295 -8.34 -17.69 -26.19
C ASP A 295 -7.15 -17.53 -25.23
N GLU A 296 -6.98 -16.35 -24.62
CA GLU A 296 -5.86 -16.05 -23.72
C GLU A 296 -6.37 -15.76 -22.31
N ASP A 297 -5.89 -16.52 -21.32
CA ASP A 297 -6.13 -16.21 -19.91
C ASP A 297 -5.52 -14.85 -19.57
N SER A 298 -6.40 -13.87 -19.32
CA SER A 298 -6.07 -12.49 -18.95
C SER A 298 -5.25 -12.40 -17.67
N PHE A 299 -5.41 -13.36 -16.76
CA PHE A 299 -4.75 -13.40 -15.46
C PHE A 299 -3.45 -14.20 -15.48
N SER A 300 -3.12 -14.86 -16.59
CA SER A 300 -1.85 -15.57 -16.72
C SER A 300 -0.67 -14.61 -16.58
N SER A 301 0.44 -15.09 -16.02
CA SER A 301 1.67 -14.29 -15.87
C SER A 301 2.25 -13.82 -17.21
N GLN A 302 1.89 -14.48 -18.30
CA GLN A 302 2.33 -14.14 -19.64
C GLN A 302 1.44 -13.15 -20.38
N SER A 303 0.23 -12.88 -19.86
CA SER A 303 -0.75 -12.08 -20.57
C SER A 303 -0.27 -10.64 -20.80
N ALA A 304 -0.57 -10.12 -21.99
CA ALA A 304 -0.23 -8.73 -22.32
C ALA A 304 -0.97 -7.74 -21.40
N TRP A 305 -2.19 -8.09 -21.00
CA TRP A 305 -3.03 -7.29 -20.11
C TRP A 305 -2.47 -7.21 -18.68
N ARG A 306 -2.10 -8.35 -18.07
CA ARG A 306 -1.49 -8.37 -16.73
C ARG A 306 -0.14 -7.67 -16.71
N LYS A 307 0.68 -7.88 -17.75
CA LYS A 307 1.97 -7.19 -17.93
C LYS A 307 1.81 -5.67 -18.08
N TYR A 308 0.71 -5.19 -18.68
CA TYR A 308 0.43 -3.76 -18.78
C TYR A 308 0.21 -3.16 -17.39
N TRP A 309 -0.70 -3.73 -16.59
CA TRP A 309 -1.02 -3.21 -15.27
C TRP A 309 0.17 -3.27 -14.31
N HIS A 310 0.96 -4.35 -14.37
CA HIS A 310 2.22 -4.42 -13.61
C HIS A 310 3.21 -3.30 -13.97
N ARG A 311 3.31 -2.92 -15.25
CA ARG A 311 4.16 -1.81 -15.68
C ARG A 311 3.63 -0.45 -15.25
N GLU A 312 2.32 -0.26 -15.24
CA GLU A 312 1.72 0.97 -14.72
C GLU A 312 1.95 1.11 -13.22
N GLU A 313 1.80 0.03 -12.46
CA GLU A 313 2.14 -0.03 -11.03
C GLU A 313 3.63 0.23 -10.78
N GLU A 314 4.52 -0.36 -11.58
CA GLU A 314 5.96 -0.10 -11.50
C GLU A 314 6.30 1.37 -11.79
N ARG A 315 5.63 1.99 -12.77
CA ARG A 315 5.80 3.41 -13.12
C ARG A 315 5.31 4.31 -11.99
N LEU A 316 4.15 3.99 -11.41
CA LEU A 316 3.59 4.70 -10.26
C LEU A 316 4.56 4.62 -9.07
N ALA A 317 4.99 3.40 -8.73
CA ALA A 317 5.98 3.12 -7.69
C ALA A 317 7.27 3.91 -7.87
N ASN A 318 7.81 3.89 -9.09
CA ASN A 318 9.03 4.61 -9.40
C ASN A 318 8.84 6.12 -9.23
N THR A 319 7.68 6.67 -9.59
CA THR A 319 7.40 8.09 -9.39
C THR A 319 7.32 8.44 -7.91
N MET A 320 6.56 7.67 -7.12
CA MET A 320 6.46 7.86 -5.66
C MET A 320 7.83 7.74 -4.98
N ARG A 321 8.68 6.82 -5.42
CA ARG A 321 10.04 6.62 -4.87
C ARG A 321 10.98 7.81 -5.11
N HIS A 322 10.74 8.57 -6.17
CA HIS A 322 11.51 9.78 -6.50
C HIS A 322 10.85 11.07 -6.00
N ALA A 323 9.59 10.98 -5.55
CA ALA A 323 8.90 12.08 -4.90
C ALA A 323 9.45 12.29 -3.48
N GLY A 324 9.58 13.55 -3.07
CA GLY A 324 9.83 13.90 -1.68
C GLY A 324 8.55 13.75 -0.85
N ILE A 325 7.54 14.51 -1.26
CA ILE A 325 6.21 14.60 -0.68
C ILE A 325 5.18 14.18 -1.73
N CYS A 326 4.26 13.29 -1.36
CA CYS A 326 3.14 12.83 -2.18
C CYS A 326 1.86 13.50 -1.70
N LEU A 327 1.18 14.21 -2.60
CA LEU A 327 -0.12 14.82 -2.38
C LEU A 327 -1.14 14.14 -3.29
N PHE A 328 -2.20 13.58 -2.73
CA PHE A 328 -3.23 12.87 -3.50
C PHE A 328 -4.46 13.74 -3.71
N GLU A 329 -5.13 13.57 -4.84
CA GLU A 329 -6.51 14.04 -4.97
C GLU A 329 -7.39 13.39 -3.89
N GLY A 330 -8.20 14.21 -3.21
CA GLY A 330 -8.94 13.80 -2.02
C GLY A 330 -8.20 14.04 -0.69
N TRP A 331 -7.01 14.66 -0.70
CA TRP A 331 -6.23 14.93 0.53
C TRP A 331 -7.01 15.68 1.62
N THR A 332 -8.03 16.45 1.28
CA THR A 332 -8.90 17.17 2.24
C THR A 332 -9.77 16.24 3.07
N GLN A 333 -10.05 15.04 2.57
CA GLN A 333 -10.93 14.06 3.21
C GLN A 333 -10.16 13.14 4.17
N GLY A 334 -8.83 13.12 4.10
CA GLY A 334 -8.01 12.24 4.93
C GLY A 334 -8.29 10.76 4.66
N GLU A 335 -8.62 10.40 3.42
CA GLU A 335 -8.89 9.01 3.05
C GLU A 335 -7.61 8.18 3.05
N LEU A 336 -7.66 6.99 3.65
CA LEU A 336 -6.57 6.02 3.61
C LEU A 336 -6.84 4.99 2.52
N ASP A 337 -6.33 5.21 1.31
CA ASP A 337 -6.52 4.33 0.15
C ASP A 337 -5.25 3.55 -0.24
N ASP A 338 -5.36 2.71 -1.27
CA ASP A 338 -4.24 1.94 -1.80
C ASP A 338 -3.10 2.85 -2.28
N ARG A 339 -3.38 4.07 -2.73
CA ARG A 339 -2.35 5.01 -3.22
C ARG A 339 -1.51 5.56 -2.07
N ILE A 340 -2.13 5.87 -0.93
CA ILE A 340 -1.41 6.23 0.29
C ILE A 340 -0.55 5.07 0.77
N ALA A 341 -1.10 3.85 0.80
CA ALA A 341 -0.32 2.66 1.16
C ALA A 341 0.90 2.47 0.24
N LYS A 342 0.72 2.61 -1.08
CA LYS A 342 1.80 2.56 -2.10
C LYS A 342 2.83 3.65 -1.86
N ALA A 343 2.43 4.87 -1.53
CA ALA A 343 3.36 5.97 -1.25
C ALA A 343 4.16 5.77 0.03
N MET A 344 3.52 5.30 1.11
CA MET A 344 4.22 4.98 2.37
C MET A 344 5.23 3.85 2.15
N LEU A 345 4.84 2.80 1.45
CA LEU A 345 5.77 1.74 1.04
C LEU A 345 6.87 2.31 0.12
N SER A 346 6.60 3.30 -0.72
CA SER A 346 7.65 3.96 -1.54
C SER A 346 8.64 4.80 -0.75
N GLY A 347 8.38 4.99 0.55
CA GLY A 347 9.06 5.96 1.38
C GLY A 347 8.87 7.40 0.88
N CYS A 348 7.73 7.67 0.26
CA CYS A 348 7.26 9.03 0.00
C CYS A 348 6.56 9.56 1.25
N VAL A 349 6.80 10.83 1.59
CA VAL A 349 6.09 11.46 2.71
C VAL A 349 4.70 11.87 2.24
N VAL A 350 3.65 11.30 2.82
CA VAL A 350 2.28 11.63 2.41
C VAL A 350 1.81 12.90 3.11
N ALA A 351 1.29 13.85 2.35
CA ALA A 351 0.65 15.04 2.89
C ALA A 351 -0.88 14.93 2.70
N THR A 352 -1.61 14.94 3.81
CA THR A 352 -3.07 14.76 3.82
C THR A 352 -3.66 15.27 5.13
N VAL A 353 -4.97 15.51 5.16
CA VAL A 353 -5.69 15.70 6.43
C VAL A 353 -5.60 14.39 7.21
N PRO A 354 -5.31 14.40 8.53
CA PRO A 354 -5.23 13.17 9.31
C PRO A 354 -6.51 12.32 9.21
N PRO A 355 -6.40 11.02 8.90
CA PRO A 355 -7.57 10.14 8.81
C PRO A 355 -8.24 10.06 10.18
N GLN A 356 -9.56 10.28 10.24
CA GLN A 356 -10.26 10.37 11.53
C GLN A 356 -10.28 9.03 12.29
N ALA A 357 -10.67 7.96 11.61
CA ALA A 357 -10.81 6.63 12.23
C ALA A 357 -9.48 6.00 12.65
N HIS A 358 -8.38 6.37 11.97
CA HIS A 358 -7.05 5.84 12.27
C HIS A 358 -6.07 6.95 12.67
N HIS A 359 -6.58 8.02 13.28
CA HIS A 359 -5.82 9.23 13.60
C HIS A 359 -4.53 8.91 14.36
N ASP A 360 -4.63 8.17 15.46
CA ASP A 360 -3.49 7.93 16.35
C ASP A 360 -2.43 7.04 15.69
N ALA A 361 -2.86 6.17 14.77
CA ALA A 361 -1.97 5.29 14.03
C ALA A 361 -1.22 6.01 12.90
N PHE A 362 -1.87 6.96 12.20
CA PHE A 362 -1.34 7.54 10.96
C PHE A 362 -0.91 9.00 11.07
N SER A 363 -1.41 9.77 12.04
CA SER A 363 -0.99 11.16 12.29
C SER A 363 0.54 11.32 12.40
N PRO A 364 1.30 10.46 13.11
CA PRO A 364 2.76 10.60 13.18
C PRO A 364 3.51 10.17 11.90
N LEU A 365 2.79 9.68 10.88
CA LEU A 365 3.36 9.09 9.65
C LEU A 365 3.17 9.99 8.42
N ILE A 366 2.46 11.11 8.56
CA ILE A 366 2.09 12.01 7.47
C ILE A 366 2.55 13.44 7.76
N LEU A 367 2.49 14.30 6.75
CA LEU A 367 2.46 15.75 6.94
C LEU A 367 1.00 16.18 7.08
N PRO A 368 0.57 16.58 8.29
CA PRO A 368 -0.82 16.92 8.54
C PRO A 368 -1.16 18.22 7.82
N LEU A 369 -2.15 18.17 6.94
CA LEU A 369 -2.71 19.34 6.29
C LEU A 369 -3.96 19.83 7.02
N SER A 370 -4.22 21.13 6.94
CA SER A 370 -5.42 21.74 7.48
C SER A 370 -6.63 21.41 6.61
N LYS A 371 -7.80 21.27 7.25
CA LYS A 371 -9.06 21.10 6.52
C LYS A 371 -9.34 22.38 5.73
N SER A 372 -9.75 22.24 4.46
CA SER A 372 -10.17 23.41 3.68
C SER A 372 -11.49 23.95 4.25
N PRO A 373 -11.59 25.26 4.54
CA PRO A 373 -12.82 25.86 5.10
C PRO A 373 -13.97 25.92 4.08
N SER A 374 -13.69 25.66 2.79
CA SER A 374 -14.69 25.67 1.73
C SER A 374 -14.87 24.28 1.15
N VAL A 375 -16.12 23.78 1.13
CA VAL A 375 -16.58 22.65 0.30
C VAL A 375 -16.64 23.10 -1.18
N ALA A 376 -15.55 23.66 -1.68
CA ALA A 376 -15.44 24.02 -3.08
C ALA A 376 -15.39 22.71 -3.89
N LEU A 377 -16.12 22.67 -5.01
CA LEU A 377 -16.14 21.54 -5.94
C LEU A 377 -14.73 21.16 -6.45
N GLN A 378 -13.78 22.08 -6.38
CA GLN A 378 -12.36 21.83 -6.62
C GLN A 378 -11.54 22.37 -5.43
N PRO A 379 -10.98 21.50 -4.57
CA PRO A 379 -10.15 21.95 -3.47
C PRO A 379 -8.89 22.65 -4.02
N GLN A 380 -8.63 23.87 -3.54
CA GLN A 380 -7.39 24.57 -3.86
C GLN A 380 -6.18 23.81 -3.31
N LEU A 381 -5.06 23.79 -4.03
CA LEU A 381 -3.84 23.14 -3.55
C LEU A 381 -3.34 23.80 -2.24
N PRO A 382 -2.88 23.03 -1.24
CA PRO A 382 -2.39 23.54 0.03
C PRO A 382 -0.94 24.04 -0.10
N VAL A 383 -0.73 25.01 -0.99
CA VAL A 383 0.60 25.47 -1.40
C VAL A 383 1.36 26.10 -0.24
N GLU A 384 0.69 26.96 0.53
CA GLU A 384 1.31 27.69 1.65
C GLU A 384 1.76 26.75 2.77
N GLU A 385 0.90 25.81 3.17
CA GLU A 385 1.22 24.79 4.18
C GLU A 385 2.38 23.90 3.73
N LEU A 386 2.38 23.45 2.48
CA LEU A 386 3.46 22.63 1.94
C LEU A 386 4.78 23.41 1.82
N GLN A 387 4.75 24.68 1.43
CA GLN A 387 5.93 25.54 1.44
C GLN A 387 6.44 25.79 2.87
N HIS A 388 5.53 25.92 3.83
CA HIS A 388 5.87 26.02 5.24
C HIS A 388 6.59 24.75 5.73
N PHE A 389 6.06 23.55 5.42
CA PHE A 389 6.75 22.30 5.75
C PHE A 389 8.11 22.17 5.06
N GLN A 390 8.20 22.55 3.78
CA GLN A 390 9.47 22.52 3.03
C GLN A 390 10.54 23.44 3.62
N SER A 391 10.15 24.58 4.20
CA SER A 391 11.07 25.55 4.80
C SER A 391 11.43 25.21 6.25
N THR A 392 10.47 24.69 7.02
CA THR A 392 10.61 24.40 8.45
C THR A 392 11.25 23.05 8.69
N LEU A 393 10.87 22.01 7.94
CA LEU A 393 11.39 20.67 8.13
C LEU A 393 12.71 20.46 7.38
N SER A 394 13.67 19.89 8.09
CA SER A 394 14.91 19.41 7.52
C SER A 394 14.68 18.17 6.66
N THR A 395 15.60 17.92 5.74
CA THR A 395 15.62 16.68 4.95
C THR A 395 15.65 15.43 5.83
N ALA A 396 16.33 15.49 6.98
CA ALA A 396 16.43 14.37 7.92
C ALA A 396 15.09 14.07 8.60
N GLU A 397 14.33 15.09 9.00
CA GLU A 397 12.99 14.91 9.57
C GLU A 397 12.01 14.30 8.56
N LEU A 398 12.01 14.80 7.31
CA LEU A 398 11.19 14.21 6.25
C LEU A 398 11.56 12.74 5.98
N GLN A 399 12.85 12.40 6.02
CA GLN A 399 13.31 11.01 5.91
C GLN A 399 12.86 10.14 7.09
N LYS A 400 12.87 10.68 8.30
CA LYS A 400 12.40 9.99 9.51
C LYS A 400 10.90 9.70 9.41
N ILE A 401 10.09 10.66 8.96
CA ILE A 401 8.65 10.46 8.73
C ILE A 401 8.44 9.38 7.68
N ALA A 402 9.12 9.46 6.53
CA ALA A 402 9.04 8.45 5.48
C ALA A 402 9.43 7.04 5.96
N LEU A 403 10.47 6.91 6.77
CA LEU A 403 10.91 5.63 7.33
C LEU A 403 9.88 5.05 8.31
N LYS A 404 9.33 5.88 9.21
CA LYS A 404 8.26 5.44 10.12
C LYS A 404 7.01 5.00 9.36
N ALA A 405 6.61 5.77 8.34
CA ALA A 405 5.48 5.44 7.48
C ALA A 405 5.72 4.12 6.74
N PHE A 406 6.91 3.94 6.18
CA PHE A 406 7.32 2.69 5.52
C PHE A 406 7.21 1.47 6.44
N ILE A 407 7.79 1.56 7.65
CA ILE A 407 7.74 0.47 8.64
C ILE A 407 6.30 0.16 9.03
N THR A 408 5.49 1.19 9.28
CA THR A 408 4.09 0.98 9.68
C THR A 408 3.26 0.40 8.54
N ALA A 409 3.47 0.86 7.30
CA ALA A 409 2.79 0.32 6.13
C ALA A 409 3.19 -1.13 5.87
N ARG A 410 4.46 -1.50 6.04
CA ARG A 410 4.93 -2.90 6.00
C ARG A 410 4.26 -3.77 7.07
N ASN A 411 3.95 -3.20 8.23
CA ASN A 411 3.31 -3.94 9.30
C ASN A 411 1.79 -4.08 9.15
N ARG A 412 1.12 -3.07 8.57
CA ARG A 412 -0.36 -2.96 8.62
C ARG A 412 -1.05 -2.96 7.26
N LEU A 413 -0.37 -2.52 6.20
CA LEU A 413 -0.92 -2.29 4.86
C LEU A 413 -0.42 -3.32 3.84
N ILE A 414 -0.26 -4.57 4.32
CA ILE A 414 0.19 -5.70 3.52
C ILE A 414 -0.95 -6.70 3.28
N PRO A 415 -0.90 -7.50 2.19
CA PRO A 415 -2.03 -8.33 1.82
C PRO A 415 -2.40 -9.38 2.86
N LEU A 416 -1.42 -9.96 3.55
CA LEU A 416 -1.68 -10.93 4.61
C LEU A 416 -2.48 -10.31 5.77
N ALA A 417 -2.14 -9.10 6.19
CA ALA A 417 -2.86 -8.39 7.25
C ALA A 417 -4.30 -8.08 6.83
N ARG A 418 -4.49 -7.66 5.58
CA ARG A 418 -5.82 -7.45 4.98
C ARG A 418 -6.63 -8.73 4.91
N LEU A 419 -6.06 -9.83 4.42
CA LEU A 419 -6.75 -11.12 4.35
C LEU A 419 -7.22 -11.58 5.73
N LYS A 420 -6.36 -11.51 6.75
CA LYS A 420 -6.75 -11.83 8.14
C LYS A 420 -7.89 -10.94 8.65
N ALA A 421 -7.89 -9.66 8.30
CA ALA A 421 -8.98 -8.76 8.68
C ALA A 421 -10.30 -9.11 7.99
N VAL A 422 -10.26 -9.49 6.71
CA VAL A 422 -11.45 -9.97 5.98
C VAL A 422 -11.93 -11.30 6.54
N GLU A 423 -11.06 -12.27 6.82
CA GLU A 423 -11.45 -13.53 7.47
C GLU A 423 -12.13 -13.30 8.82
N ASN A 424 -11.62 -12.35 9.62
CA ASN A 424 -12.27 -11.97 10.87
C ASN A 424 -13.66 -11.37 10.65
N THR A 425 -13.83 -10.57 9.60
CA THR A 425 -15.13 -9.99 9.21
C THR A 425 -16.11 -11.10 8.78
N VAL A 426 -15.63 -12.09 8.04
CA VAL A 426 -16.42 -13.27 7.65
C VAL A 426 -16.85 -14.07 8.88
N ARG A 427 -15.94 -14.28 9.83
CA ARG A 427 -16.26 -14.96 11.08
C ARG A 427 -17.36 -14.24 11.86
N ILE A 428 -17.30 -12.91 11.97
CA ILE A 428 -18.36 -12.10 12.62
C ILE A 428 -19.70 -12.33 11.93
N TRP A 429 -19.74 -12.37 10.60
CA TRP A 429 -20.94 -12.67 9.84
C TRP A 429 -21.48 -14.09 10.09
N GLU A 430 -20.60 -15.10 10.08
CA GLU A 430 -20.91 -16.50 10.36
C GLU A 430 -21.47 -16.68 11.79
N ASP A 431 -20.92 -15.94 12.76
CA ASP A 431 -21.38 -15.90 14.16
C ASP A 431 -22.72 -15.13 14.34
N GLY A 432 -23.32 -14.64 13.25
CA GLY A 432 -24.63 -13.98 13.25
C GLY A 432 -24.59 -12.45 13.27
N GLY A 433 -23.42 -11.83 13.15
CA GLY A 433 -23.25 -10.38 13.08
C GLY A 433 -23.90 -9.78 11.82
N ARG A 434 -24.65 -8.69 11.99
CA ARG A 434 -25.35 -7.94 10.94
C ARG A 434 -25.20 -6.44 11.19
N GLY A 435 -25.39 -5.61 10.18
CA GLY A 435 -25.34 -4.16 10.33
C GLY A 435 -23.95 -3.59 10.06
N TYR A 436 -23.42 -2.81 10.99
CA TYR A 436 -22.17 -2.08 10.83
C TYR A 436 -21.11 -2.62 11.79
N ASP A 437 -19.91 -2.91 11.27
CA ASP A 437 -18.77 -3.41 12.03
C ASP A 437 -17.68 -2.32 12.16
N PHE A 438 -17.54 -1.80 13.38
CA PHE A 438 -16.56 -0.76 13.74
C PHE A 438 -15.41 -1.36 14.55
N LYS A 439 -14.60 -2.23 13.92
CA LYS A 439 -13.55 -3.00 14.59
C LYS A 439 -12.60 -2.19 15.48
N ASP A 440 -12.15 -1.02 15.01
CA ASP A 440 -11.19 -0.16 15.73
C ASP A 440 -11.88 1.02 16.44
N GLY A 441 -13.20 0.98 16.56
CA GLY A 441 -14.00 2.16 16.91
C GLY A 441 -14.00 3.21 15.81
N PHE A 442 -14.66 4.33 16.06
CA PHE A 442 -14.60 5.48 15.17
C PHE A 442 -14.45 6.76 16.00
N ARG A 443 -13.55 7.64 15.58
CA ARG A 443 -13.53 9.02 16.03
C ARG A 443 -14.23 9.84 14.97
N TRP A 444 -15.29 10.54 15.37
CA TRP A 444 -15.99 11.48 14.51
C TRP A 444 -15.81 12.88 15.03
N ASP A 445 -15.59 13.80 14.10
CA ASP A 445 -15.56 15.21 14.36
C ASP A 445 -16.61 15.84 13.46
N CYS A 446 -17.62 16.46 14.07
CA CYS A 446 -18.76 17.06 13.38
C CYS A 446 -18.35 18.20 12.44
N ASP A 447 -17.14 18.74 12.58
CA ASP A 447 -16.60 19.78 11.72
C ASP A 447 -16.45 19.36 10.25
N THR A 448 -16.54 18.06 9.92
CA THR A 448 -16.41 17.59 8.52
C THR A 448 -17.71 17.66 7.72
N GLY A 449 -18.88 17.87 8.35
CA GLY A 449 -20.16 17.95 7.64
C GLY A 449 -20.53 16.70 6.82
N HIS A 450 -19.81 15.60 6.98
CA HIS A 450 -19.94 14.38 6.17
C HIS A 450 -20.78 13.27 6.85
N GLY A 451 -21.35 13.57 8.02
CA GLY A 451 -22.08 12.60 8.83
C GLY A 451 -23.48 13.10 9.09
N GLY A 452 -24.50 12.33 8.67
CA GLY A 452 -25.91 12.66 8.91
C GLY A 452 -26.34 12.64 10.38
N TRP A 453 -25.40 12.55 11.32
CA TRP A 453 -25.61 12.54 12.77
C TRP A 453 -25.24 13.86 13.45
N CYS A 454 -24.57 14.77 12.72
CA CYS A 454 -24.15 16.08 13.23
C CYS A 454 -25.08 17.19 12.69
N GLU A 455 -26.39 16.94 12.69
CA GLU A 455 -27.42 17.94 12.39
C GLU A 455 -27.72 18.81 13.62
#